data_AF-A0A380A5K0-F1
#
_entry.id   AF-A0A380A5K0-F1
#
_cell.length_a   1.000
_cell.length_b   1.000
_cell.length_c   1.000
_cell.angle_alpha   90.00
_cell.angle_beta   90.00
_cell.angle_gamma   90.00
#
_symmetry.space_group_name_H-M   'P 1'
#
loop_
_entity.id
_entity.type
_entity.pdbx_description
1 polymer ?
#
loop_
_entity_poly.entity_id
_entity_poly.type
_entity_poly.pdbx_seq_one_letter_code
_entity_poly.pdbx_strand_id
1 'polypeptide(L)' 'MTEKSAARCPVCQQANQCAMAAGTDPALCWCMKADFSYLELTLRDIPKHSCICRHCLINIKKNAAHYE' A
#
# COMPACT_ATOMS: atom_id res chain seq x y z
N MET A 1 -18.65 5.23 -11.84
CA MET A 1 -17.19 5.00 -11.77
C MET A 1 -16.74 5.39 -10.37
N THR A 2 -16.47 4.42 -9.49
CA THR A 2 -16.21 4.65 -8.06
C THR A 2 -14.73 4.88 -7.80
N GLU A 3 -14.27 6.11 -8.03
CA GLU A 3 -12.88 6.56 -7.88
C GLU A 3 -12.44 6.74 -6.41
N LYS A 4 -13.36 6.53 -5.47
CA LYS A 4 -13.15 6.74 -4.02
C LYS A 4 -12.29 5.67 -3.34
N SER A 5 -12.09 4.51 -3.97
CA SER A 5 -11.32 3.39 -3.38
C SER A 5 -9.81 3.53 -3.57
N ALA A 6 -9.36 4.19 -4.65
CA ALA A 6 -7.93 4.28 -4.97
C ALA A 6 -7.12 5.11 -3.96
N ALA A 7 -7.77 6.03 -3.23
CA ALA A 7 -7.15 6.86 -2.19
C ALA A 7 -7.17 6.23 -0.80
N ARG A 8 -7.79 5.06 -0.63
CA ARG A 8 -7.88 4.35 0.65
C ARG A 8 -7.01 3.11 0.65
N CYS A 9 -6.36 2.87 1.77
CA CYS A 9 -5.60 1.66 1.99
C CYS A 9 -6.56 0.48 2.15
N PRO A 10 -6.40 -0.61 1.37
CA PRO A 10 -7.26 -1.79 1.50
C PRO A 10 -7.08 -2.54 2.84
N VAL A 11 -5.99 -2.31 3.56
CA VAL A 11 -5.70 -2.95 4.86
C VAL A 11 -6.45 -2.26 6.00
N CYS A 12 -6.32 -0.93 6.12
CA CYS A 12 -6.85 -0.18 7.28
C CYS A 12 -7.96 0.81 6.92
N GLN A 13 -8.33 0.92 5.64
CA GLN A 13 -9.34 1.83 5.09
C GLN A 13 -9.05 3.34 5.28
N GLN A 14 -7.89 3.69 5.83
CA GLN A 14 -7.41 5.08 5.95
C GLN A 14 -6.78 5.58 4.65
N ALA A 15 -6.49 6.88 4.57
CA ALA A 15 -5.82 7.47 3.40
C ALA A 15 -4.46 6.79 3.12
N ASN A 16 -4.23 6.38 1.87
CA ASN A 16 -2.98 5.73 1.44
C ASN A 16 -1.91 6.70 0.90
N GLN A 17 -2.27 7.99 0.73
CA GLN A 17 -1.41 9.05 0.18
C GLN A 17 -0.94 8.74 -1.25
N CYS A 18 -1.77 8.07 -2.05
CA CYS A 18 -1.48 7.78 -3.45
C CYS A 18 -1.48 9.08 -4.30
N ALA A 19 -0.33 9.43 -4.88
CA ALA A 19 -0.20 10.59 -5.76
C ALA A 19 -1.09 10.50 -7.00
N MET A 20 -1.22 9.31 -7.61
CA MET A 20 -2.13 9.09 -8.75
C MET A 20 -3.58 9.38 -8.39
N ALA A 21 -4.05 8.93 -7.22
CA ALA A 21 -5.40 9.18 -6.76
C ALA A 21 -5.64 10.67 -6.39
N ALA A 22 -4.56 11.39 -6.08
CA ALA A 22 -4.57 12.83 -5.86
C ALA A 22 -4.41 13.65 -7.16
N GLY A 23 -4.26 13.01 -8.31
CA GLY A 23 -4.02 13.69 -9.59
C GLY A 23 -2.64 14.34 -9.70
N THR A 24 -1.66 13.88 -8.92
CA THR A 24 -0.29 14.39 -8.93
C THR A 24 0.69 13.35 -9.48
N ASP A 25 1.93 13.80 -9.73
CA ASP A 25 2.97 12.96 -10.33
C ASP A 25 3.19 11.66 -9.51
N PRO A 26 3.00 10.46 -10.12
CA PRO A 26 3.25 9.18 -9.48
C PRO A 26 4.65 9.07 -8.87
N ALA A 27 5.67 9.70 -9.47
CA ALA A 27 7.05 9.68 -8.97
C ALA A 27 7.21 10.33 -7.59
N LEU A 28 6.26 11.18 -7.19
CA LEU A 28 6.20 11.79 -5.86
C LEU A 28 5.53 10.88 -4.83
N CYS A 29 4.88 9.80 -5.26
CA CYS A 29 4.23 8.87 -4.33
C CYS A 29 5.29 8.14 -3.51
N TRP A 30 5.11 8.11 -2.18
CA TRP A 30 6.05 7.44 -1.28
C TRP A 30 6.23 5.95 -1.62
N CYS A 31 5.20 5.31 -2.19
CA CYS A 31 5.26 3.89 -2.56
C CYS A 31 6.25 3.60 -3.69
N MET A 32 6.58 4.57 -4.55
CA MET A 32 7.58 4.39 -5.62
C MET A 32 9.00 4.20 -5.06
N LYS A 33 9.24 4.60 -3.80
CA LYS A 33 10.53 4.47 -3.13
C LYS A 33 10.55 3.38 -2.06
N ALA A 34 9.44 2.68 -1.87
CA ALA A 34 9.32 1.66 -0.85
C ALA A 34 9.48 0.27 -1.46
N ASP A 35 10.01 -0.66 -0.67
CA ASP A 35 10.15 -2.05 -1.06
C ASP A 35 8.90 -2.85 -0.63
N PHE A 36 8.27 -3.50 -1.60
CA PHE A 36 7.01 -4.25 -1.48
C PHE A 36 7.23 -5.77 -1.50
N SER A 37 8.46 -6.26 -1.55
CA SER A 37 8.77 -7.70 -1.70
C SER A 37 8.17 -8.58 -0.60
N TYR A 38 7.97 -8.03 0.60
CA TYR A 38 7.36 -8.71 1.75
C TYR A 38 5.83 -8.91 1.64
N LEU A 39 5.17 -8.23 0.71
CA LEU A 39 3.72 -8.32 0.55
C LEU A 39 3.27 -9.61 -0.10
N GLU A 40 4.07 -10.15 -1.02
CA GLU A 40 3.79 -11.44 -1.64
C GLU A 40 3.74 -12.58 -0.62
N LEU A 41 4.45 -12.42 0.50
CA LEU A 41 4.50 -13.40 1.59
C LEU A 41 3.28 -13.31 2.53
N THR A 42 2.57 -12.18 2.55
CA THR A 42 1.64 -11.85 3.65
C THR A 42 0.22 -11.51 3.20
N LEU A 43 0.02 -11.03 1.98
CA LEU A 43 -1.28 -10.52 1.53
C LEU A 43 -1.79 -11.27 0.29
N ARG A 44 -2.33 -12.47 0.50
CA ARG A 44 -2.97 -13.28 -0.56
C ARG A 44 -4.24 -12.64 -1.14
N ASP A 45 -4.92 -11.79 -0.38
CA ASP A 45 -6.24 -11.24 -0.74
C ASP A 45 -6.23 -9.74 -1.08
N ILE A 46 -5.06 -9.11 -1.22
CA ILE A 46 -5.02 -7.71 -1.69
C ILE A 46 -4.96 -7.69 -3.21
N PRO A 47 -5.85 -6.94 -3.88
CA PRO A 47 -5.84 -6.87 -5.33
C PRO A 47 -4.46 -6.40 -5.81
N LYS A 48 -3.91 -7.11 -6.81
CA LYS A 48 -2.67 -6.73 -7.46
C LYS A 48 -2.76 -5.27 -7.90
N HIS A 49 -1.67 -4.53 -7.72
CA HIS A 49 -1.56 -3.10 -8.04
C HIS A 49 -2.39 -2.15 -7.14
N SER A 50 -2.83 -2.59 -5.96
CA SER A 50 -3.45 -1.69 -4.98
C SER A 50 -2.43 -0.91 -4.17
N CYS A 51 -2.64 0.39 -4.00
CA CYS A 51 -1.83 1.22 -3.11
C CYS A 51 -2.17 0.96 -1.62
N ILE A 52 -1.21 0.41 -0.88
CA ILE A 52 -1.24 0.28 0.58
C ILE A 52 -0.70 1.57 1.21
N CYS A 53 -0.98 1.87 2.48
CA CYS A 53 -0.37 3.02 3.18
C CYS A 53 0.97 2.64 3.86
N ARG A 54 1.82 3.65 4.14
CA ARG A 54 3.15 3.44 4.73
C ARG A 54 3.08 2.71 6.06
N HIS A 55 2.08 3.04 6.88
CA HIS A 55 1.88 2.44 8.19
C HIS A 55 1.61 0.93 8.08
N CYS A 56 0.70 0.53 7.20
CA CYS A 56 0.40 -0.89 7.00
C CYS A 56 1.60 -1.65 6.44
N LEU A 57 2.32 -1.09 5.47
CA LEU A 57 3.55 -1.73 4.94
C LEU A 57 4.57 -1.99 6.04
N ILE A 58 4.82 -1.02 6.93
CA ILE A 58 5.76 -1.18 8.06
C ILE A 58 5.29 -2.28 9.02
N ASN A 59 4.00 -2.31 9.37
CA ASN A 59 3.47 -3.32 10.28
C ASN A 59 3.53 -4.72 9.68
N ILE A 60 3.24 -4.86 8.39
CA ILE A 60 3.38 -6.11 7.66
C ILE A 60 4.83 -6.59 7.67
N LYS A 61 5.80 -5.71 7.40
CA LYS A 61 7.24 -6.04 7.47
C LYS A 61 7.65 -6.55 8.85
N LYS A 62 7.19 -5.88 9.92
CA LYS A 62 7.45 -6.31 11.30
C LYS A 62 6.88 -7.70 11.58
N ASN A 63 5.63 -7.96 11.20
CA ASN A 63 4.99 -9.26 11.43
C ASN A 63 5.62 -10.39 10.58
N ALA A 64 6.09 -10.09 9.36
CA ALA A 64 6.80 -11.04 8.53
C ALA A 64 8.17 -11.44 9.13
N ALA A 65 8.89 -10.49 9.75
CA ALA A 65 10.15 -10.73 10.44
C ALA A 65 10.00 -11.46 11.79
N HIS A 66 8.78 -11.70 12.27
CA HIS A 66 8.52 -12.51 13.47
C HIS A 66 8.33 -14.01 13.17
N TYR A 67 8.41 -14.42 11.90
CA TYR A 67 8.35 -15.82 11.45
C TYR A 67 9.73 -16.38 11.06
N GLU A 68 10.81 -15.77 11.57
CA GLU A 68 12.20 -16.22 11.42
C GLU A 68 12.62 -17.15 12.57
#